data_AF-A0A6B3FUE8-F1
#
_entry.id   AF-A0A6B3FUE8-F1
#
_cell.length_a   1.000
_cell.length_b   1.000
_cell.length_c   1.000
_cell.angle_alpha   90.00
_cell.angle_beta   90.00
_cell.angle_gamma   90.00
#
_symmetry.space_group_name_H-M   'P 1'
#
loop_
_entity.id
_entity.type
_entity.pdbx_description
1 polymer ?
#
loop_
_entity_poly.entity_id
_entity_poly.type
_entity_poly.pdbx_seq_one_letter_code
_entity_poly.pdbx_strand_id
1 'polypeptide(L)'
;HTAAEVTLIDRLPVAGGLVRYGVAPDHPATKKVGDTFSRFHSHPRVRMHLGIEVGRDVTAVELSAHHDAVVYAVGASTDRR
;
A
#
# COMPACT_ATOMS: atom_id res chain seq x y z
N HIS A 1 -11.35 12.59 -16.06
CA HIS A 1 -11.04 12.64 -14.62
C HIS A 1 -12.10 11.87 -13.85
N THR A 2 -11.74 11.23 -12.74
CA THR A 2 -12.67 10.47 -11.87
C THR A 2 -12.91 11.19 -10.55
N ALA A 3 -14.06 10.93 -9.92
CA ALA A 3 -14.39 11.35 -8.56
C ALA A 3 -14.02 10.32 -7.48
N ALA A 4 -13.43 9.18 -7.87
CA ALA A 4 -13.08 8.11 -6.92
C ALA A 4 -12.13 8.57 -5.81
N GLU A 5 -12.43 8.14 -4.59
CA GLU A 5 -11.55 8.19 -3.43
C GLU A 5 -10.80 6.86 -3.28
N VAL A 6 -9.57 6.91 -2.77
CA VAL A 6 -8.73 5.73 -2.58
C VAL A 6 -8.31 5.65 -1.13
N THR A 7 -8.58 4.51 -0.51
CA THR A 7 -8.04 4.16 0.81
C THR A 7 -6.92 3.14 0.62
N LEU A 8 -5.70 3.49 0.98
CA LEU A 8 -4.56 2.58 0.99
C LEU A 8 -4.39 2.05 2.42
N ILE A 9 -4.50 0.74 2.57
CA ILE A 9 -4.31 0.03 3.84
C ILE A 9 -3.05 -0.82 3.71
N ASP A 10 -2.12 -0.69 4.66
CA ASP A 10 -0.90 -1.49 4.71
C ASP A 10 -0.58 -1.84 6.17
N ARG A 11 -0.13 -3.08 6.40
CA ARG A 11 0.32 -3.56 7.72
C ARG A 11 1.62 -2.90 8.16
N LEU A 12 2.42 -2.38 7.23
CA LEU A 12 3.69 -1.74 7.52
C LEU A 12 3.44 -0.32 8.07
N PRO A 13 4.26 0.16 9.04
CA PRO A 13 4.12 1.49 9.60
C PRO A 13 4.50 2.61 8.62
N VAL A 14 5.20 2.27 7.53
CA VAL A 14 5.58 3.22 6.49
C VAL A 14 5.35 2.62 5.11
N ALA A 15 4.70 3.38 4.24
CA ALA A 15 4.42 2.98 2.87
C ALA A 15 5.69 2.72 2.04
N GLY A 16 5.56 1.89 1.01
CA GLY A 16 6.58 1.67 -0.01
C GLY A 16 6.95 0.20 -0.25
N GLY A 17 6.45 -0.75 0.53
CA GLY A 17 6.65 -2.18 0.31
C GLY A 17 8.11 -2.55 -0.03
N LEU A 18 8.33 -3.39 -1.04
CA LEU A 18 9.67 -3.80 -1.45
C LEU A 18 10.53 -2.66 -2.02
N VAL A 19 9.95 -1.57 -2.54
CA VAL A 19 10.76 -0.40 -2.95
C VAL A 19 11.51 0.18 -1.76
N ARG A 20 10.89 0.17 -0.57
CA ARG A 20 11.49 0.63 0.68
C ARG A 20 12.33 -0.44 1.36
N TYR A 21 11.80 -1.66 1.45
CA TYR A 21 12.33 -2.71 2.32
C TYR A 21 13.08 -3.83 1.60
N GLY A 22 12.98 -3.93 0.27
CA GLY A 22 13.58 -5.01 -0.53
C GLY A 22 14.65 -4.55 -1.52
N VAL A 23 14.54 -3.34 -2.07
CA VAL A 23 15.53 -2.81 -3.00
C VAL A 23 16.84 -2.55 -2.27
N ALA A 24 17.90 -3.20 -2.73
CA ALA A 24 19.23 -3.10 -2.16
C ALA A 24 19.75 -1.65 -2.13
N PRO A 25 20.55 -1.27 -1.11
CA PRO A 25 20.97 0.11 -0.90
C PRO A 25 21.85 0.69 -2.02
N ASP A 26 22.58 -0.17 -2.72
CA ASP A 26 23.43 0.12 -3.88
C ASP A 26 22.64 0.29 -5.19
N HIS A 27 21.31 0.20 -5.16
CA HIS A 27 20.42 0.38 -6.33
C HIS A 27 19.57 1.67 -6.24
N PRO A 28 20.21 2.87 -6.22
CA PRO A 28 19.51 4.14 -5.98
C PRO A 28 18.53 4.51 -7.10
N ALA A 29 18.80 4.11 -8.35
CA ALA A 29 17.91 4.37 -9.48
C ALA A 29 16.53 3.70 -9.28
N THR A 30 16.50 2.47 -8.80
CA THR A 30 15.27 1.73 -8.50
C THR A 30 14.52 2.35 -7.31
N LYS A 31 15.23 2.91 -6.33
CA LYS A 31 14.61 3.59 -5.17
C LYS A 31 13.87 4.87 -5.55
N LYS A 32 14.27 5.57 -6.63
CA LYS A 32 13.60 6.82 -7.10
C LYS A 32 12.12 6.63 -7.45
N VAL A 33 11.68 5.41 -7.74
CA VAL A 33 10.25 5.15 -7.96
C VAL A 33 9.42 5.47 -6.69
N GLY A 34 10.03 5.36 -5.51
CA GLY A 34 9.41 5.75 -4.24
C GLY A 34 8.99 7.22 -4.20
N ASP A 35 9.78 8.11 -4.80
CA ASP A 35 9.46 9.55 -4.87
C ASP A 35 8.25 9.81 -5.78
N THR A 36 8.09 8.99 -6.83
CA THR A 36 6.92 9.07 -7.71
C THR A 36 5.65 8.63 -6.99
N PHE A 37 5.74 7.68 -6.07
CA PHE A 37 4.59 7.24 -5.27
C PHE A 37 4.29 8.16 -4.09
N SER A 38 5.32 8.76 -3.48
CA SER A 38 5.14 9.60 -2.29
C SER A 38 4.24 10.81 -2.52
N ARG A 39 4.20 11.34 -3.75
CA ARG A 39 3.28 12.41 -4.15
C ARG A 39 1.80 12.05 -3.99
N PHE A 40 1.46 10.76 -4.01
CA PHE A 40 0.08 10.31 -3.84
C PHE A 40 -0.31 10.18 -2.37
N HIS A 41 0.64 10.07 -1.45
CA HIS A 41 0.35 9.95 -0.01
C HIS A 41 -0.36 11.17 0.56
N SER A 42 -0.18 12.35 -0.06
CA SER A 42 -0.81 13.61 0.34
C SER A 42 -1.88 14.09 -0.64
N HIS A 43 -2.25 13.27 -1.62
CA HIS A 43 -3.29 13.63 -2.58
C HIS A 43 -4.64 13.74 -1.85
N PRO A 44 -5.47 14.77 -2.09
CA PRO A 44 -6.68 15.05 -1.28
C PRO A 44 -7.75 13.96 -1.31
N ARG A 45 -7.68 13.04 -2.27
CA ARG A 45 -8.56 11.86 -2.40
C ARG A 45 -7.92 10.54 -1.94
N VAL A 46 -6.74 10.59 -1.33
CA VAL A 46 -6.05 9.40 -0.82
C VAL A 46 -6.06 9.45 0.70
N ARG A 47 -6.54 8.37 1.32
CA ARG A 47 -6.46 8.13 2.76
C ARG A 47 -5.47 7.01 2.99
N MET A 48 -4.50 7.25 3.88
CA MET A 48 -3.45 6.28 4.21
C MET A 48 -3.72 5.70 5.60
N HIS A 49 -3.92 4.39 5.68
CA HIS A 49 -4.02 3.66 6.93
C HIS A 49 -2.88 2.64 7.03
N LEU A 50 -1.81 3.05 7.73
CA LEU A 50 -0.59 2.28 7.89
C LEU A 50 -0.56 1.64 9.28
N GLY A 51 0.08 0.47 9.38
CA GLY A 51 0.08 -0.33 10.60
C GLY A 51 -1.21 -1.13 10.82
N ILE A 52 -2.10 -1.24 9.82
CA ILE A 52 -3.34 -2.01 9.88
C ILE A 52 -3.22 -3.26 9.01
N GLU A 53 -3.41 -4.42 9.61
CA GLU A 53 -3.32 -5.72 8.93
C GLU A 53 -4.69 -6.26 8.54
N VAL A 54 -4.93 -6.37 7.23
CA VAL A 54 -6.14 -7.02 6.70
C VAL A 54 -6.09 -8.52 7.00
N GLY A 55 -7.15 -9.04 7.60
CA GLY A 55 -7.25 -10.41 8.13
C GLY A 55 -7.02 -10.50 9.65
N ARG A 56 -6.46 -9.45 10.28
CA ARG A 56 -6.28 -9.36 11.75
C ARG A 56 -7.06 -8.21 12.36
N ASP A 57 -6.83 -7.00 11.86
CA ASP A 57 -7.37 -5.75 12.42
C ASP A 57 -8.65 -5.31 11.70
N VAL A 58 -8.75 -5.63 10.40
CA VAL A 58 -9.95 -5.45 9.56
C VAL A 58 -10.12 -6.66 8.64
N THR A 59 -11.35 -7.04 8.31
CA THR A 59 -11.64 -8.21 7.47
C THR A 59 -11.90 -7.83 6.01
N ALA A 60 -11.69 -8.78 5.10
CA ALA A 60 -12.04 -8.62 3.68
C ALA A 60 -13.54 -8.31 3.46
N VAL A 61 -14.40 -8.87 4.32
CA VAL A 61 -15.85 -8.65 4.27
C VAL A 61 -16.19 -7.20 4.63
N GLU A 62 -15.62 -6.68 5.71
CA GLU A 62 -15.80 -5.27 6.10
C GLU A 62 -15.29 -4.33 5.00
N LEU A 63 -14.11 -4.59 4.43
CA LEU A 63 -13.58 -3.76 3.34
C LEU A 63 -14.52 -3.73 2.13
N SER A 64 -15.07 -4.89 1.75
CA SER A 64 -15.99 -5.01 0.62
C SER A 64 -17.35 -4.38 0.89
N ALA A 65 -17.77 -4.28 2.16
CA ALA A 65 -19.00 -3.60 2.54
C ALA A 65 -18.84 -2.07 2.55
N HIS A 66 -17.62 -1.56 2.75
CA HIS A 66 -17.32 -0.13 2.86
C HIS A 66 -16.76 0.53 1.59
N HIS A 67 -16.41 -0.24 0.56
CA HIS A 67 -15.82 0.27 -0.67
C HIS A 67 -16.52 -0.32 -1.90
N ASP A 68 -16.66 0.48 -2.96
CA ASP A 68 -17.22 0.01 -4.23
C ASP A 68 -16.40 -1.12 -4.87
N ALA A 69 -15.08 -1.13 -4.62
CA ALA A 69 -14.16 -2.16 -5.06
C ALA A 69 -12.97 -2.29 -4.10
N VAL A 70 -12.41 -3.50 -4.00
CA VAL A 70 -11.21 -3.80 -3.20
C VAL A 70 -10.14 -4.40 -4.11
N VAL A 71 -8.93 -3.82 -4.09
CA VAL A 71 -7.77 -4.31 -4.84
C VAL A 71 -6.73 -4.85 -3.87
N TYR A 72 -6.44 -6.14 -3.98
CA TYR A 72 -5.39 -6.79 -3.17
C TYR A 72 -4.03 -6.66 -3.85
N ALA A 73 -3.18 -5.79 -3.29
CA ALA A 73 -1.80 -5.57 -3.73
C ALA A 73 -0.79 -6.06 -2.68
N VAL A 74 -1.02 -7.25 -2.11
CA VAL A 74 -0.33 -7.77 -0.90
C VAL A 74 1.09 -8.29 -1.16
N GLY A 75 1.48 -8.47 -2.42
CA GLY A 75 2.77 -9.06 -2.79
C GLY A 75 2.91 -10.52 -2.32
N ALA A 76 4.16 -10.96 -2.15
CA ALA A 76 4.50 -12.27 -1.59
C ALA A 76 5.42 -12.06 -0.38
N SER A 77 4.89 -12.27 0.83
CA SER A 77 5.60 -12.04 2.09
C SER A 77 6.44 -13.22 2.56
N THR A 78 6.23 -14.40 1.98
CA THR A 78 6.92 -15.64 2.32
C THR A 78 7.77 -16.11 1.15
N ASP A 79 8.86 -16.80 1.46
CA ASP A 79 9.69 -17.51 0.50
C ASP A 79 9.07 -18.86 0.09
N ARG A 80 9.62 -19.44 -0.98
CA ARG A 80 9.25 -20.79 -1.43
C ARG A 80 9.99 -21.80 -0.55
N ARG A 81 9.24 -22.72 0.07
CA ARG A 81 9.80 -23.92 0.69
C ARG A 81 10.20 -24.96 -0.34
#